data_AF-A0A813FCQ5-F1
#
_entry.id   AF-A0A813FCQ5-F1
#
_cell.length_a   1.000
_cell.length_b   1.000
_cell.length_c   1.000
_cell.angle_alpha   90.00
_cell.angle_beta   90.00
_cell.angle_gamma   90.00
#
_symmetry.space_group_name_H-M   'P 1'
#
loop_
_entity.id
_entity.type
_entity.pdbx_description
1 polymer ?
#
loop_
_entity_poly.entity_id
_entity_poly.type
_entity_poly.pdbx_seq_one_letter_code
_entity_poly.pdbx_strand_id
1 'polypeptide(L)'
;MSAASFRAMEENNHTLGFQATASEGGNMRERSANLFSDPKMMELQHYAKSHKHENRLREAADLEERVRQAQGIKTRLPPPDMSEAALRTDGCENVNKILTKIGSYALIPECKMGQTLPAGFSFAESQADPKFPDRVTSMRMDTFQTRLQWRDKMDDCLRRLMQDMDLARDKRLKEYSNQARCDHLDRIYEWYETHGKKEARKERAAPPYVRYSHDGPVMPGSMRVPRKNLLSDKTDKKKESHGMSQSQSSPTLMAAGAMNMETTPTPS
;
A
#
# COMPACT_ATOMS: atom_id res chain seq x y z
N MET A 1 1.44 -35.70 -3.00
CA MET A 1 1.71 -34.67 -1.97
C MET A 1 0.47 -33.80 -1.87
N SER A 2 -0.19 -33.85 -0.71
CA SER A 2 -1.60 -33.43 -0.53
C SER A 2 -1.72 -31.94 -0.16
N ALA A 3 -2.67 -31.24 -0.79
CA ALA A 3 -2.95 -29.81 -0.63
C ALA A 3 -3.76 -29.44 0.64
N ALA A 4 -3.81 -30.33 1.64
CA ALA A 4 -4.69 -30.19 2.80
C ALA A 4 -4.05 -29.50 4.03
N SER A 5 -2.79 -29.03 3.97
CA SER A 5 -2.02 -28.71 5.19
C SER A 5 -1.78 -27.22 5.47
N PHE A 6 -2.35 -26.28 4.70
CA PHE A 6 -2.00 -24.85 4.83
C PHE A 6 -3.12 -23.94 5.39
N ARG A 7 -4.21 -24.49 5.91
CA ARG A 7 -5.39 -23.70 6.34
C ARG A 7 -5.68 -23.71 7.84
N ALA A 8 -4.68 -23.95 8.68
CA ALA A 8 -4.86 -24.14 10.13
C ALA A 8 -4.00 -23.21 11.02
N MET A 9 -3.70 -21.97 10.58
CA MET A 9 -2.88 -21.03 11.36
C MET A 9 -3.43 -19.60 11.49
N GLU A 10 -4.71 -19.35 11.20
CA GLU A 10 -5.26 -17.99 11.22
C GLU A 10 -6.43 -17.76 12.21
N GLU A 11 -6.74 -18.71 13.10
CA GLU A 11 -7.90 -18.60 14.02
C GLU A 11 -7.56 -18.40 15.52
N ASN A 12 -6.29 -18.18 15.89
CA ASN A 12 -5.88 -18.22 17.31
C ASN A 12 -5.63 -16.87 18.01
N ASN A 13 -6.14 -15.73 17.52
CA ASN A 13 -5.74 -14.41 18.07
C ASN A 13 -6.81 -13.51 18.71
N HIS A 14 -8.05 -13.97 18.98
CA HIS A 14 -9.08 -13.09 19.57
C HIS A 14 -9.81 -13.66 20.79
N THR A 15 -9.15 -14.49 21.60
CA THR A 15 -9.65 -14.84 22.94
C THR A 15 -8.59 -14.55 24.01
N LEU A 16 -8.07 -13.32 24.00
CA LEU A 16 -7.41 -12.79 25.19
C LEU A 16 -8.50 -12.58 26.25
N GLY A 17 -8.58 -13.56 27.15
CA GLY A 17 -9.46 -13.58 28.30
C GLY A 17 -9.28 -12.31 29.13
N PHE A 18 -10.39 -11.62 29.31
CA PHE A 18 -10.55 -10.43 30.14
C PHE A 18 -10.50 -10.86 31.63
N GLN A 19 -9.35 -11.35 32.10
CA GLN A 19 -9.13 -11.57 33.53
C GLN A 19 -8.75 -10.23 34.17
N ALA A 20 -9.77 -9.47 34.55
CA ALA A 20 -9.61 -8.26 35.34
C ALA A 20 -9.05 -8.63 36.72
N THR A 21 -7.76 -8.40 36.94
CA THR A 21 -7.17 -8.55 38.27
C THR A 21 -7.66 -7.39 39.14
N ALA A 22 -8.29 -7.69 40.27
CA ALA A 22 -8.92 -6.68 41.14
C ALA A 22 -7.94 -5.64 41.72
N SER A 23 -6.62 -5.87 41.58
CA SER A 23 -5.57 -4.94 41.99
C SER A 23 -5.35 -3.76 41.01
N GLU A 24 -5.86 -3.82 39.78
CA GLU A 24 -5.65 -2.76 38.77
C GLU A 24 -6.69 -1.62 38.83
N GLY A 25 -7.81 -1.81 39.51
CA GLY A 25 -8.93 -0.85 39.51
C GLY A 25 -8.58 0.55 40.05
N GLY A 26 -7.66 0.63 41.02
CA GLY A 26 -7.18 1.92 41.55
C GLY A 26 -6.35 2.71 40.54
N ASN A 27 -5.56 2.01 39.71
CA ASN A 27 -4.69 2.61 38.71
C ASN A 27 -5.49 3.16 37.51
N MET A 28 -6.60 2.51 37.15
CA MET A 28 -7.44 2.94 36.02
C MET A 28 -8.06 4.32 36.23
N ARG A 29 -8.48 4.67 37.46
CA ARG A 29 -9.05 5.99 37.74
C ARG A 29 -8.01 7.09 37.58
N GLU A 30 -6.82 6.91 38.16
CA GLU A 30 -5.71 7.85 38.03
C GLU A 30 -5.25 8.00 36.57
N ARG A 31 -5.06 6.88 35.86
CA ARG A 31 -4.73 6.86 34.44
C ARG A 31 -5.78 7.58 33.60
N SER A 32 -7.07 7.37 33.87
CA SER A 32 -8.16 8.01 33.12
C SER A 32 -8.28 9.52 33.36
N ALA A 33 -7.86 10.00 34.54
CA ALA A 33 -7.75 11.42 34.87
C ALA A 33 -6.56 12.05 34.13
N ASN A 34 -5.45 11.32 34.05
CA ASN A 34 -4.22 11.71 33.37
C ASN A 34 -4.14 11.21 31.92
N LEU A 35 -5.28 10.92 31.27
CA LEU A 35 -5.30 10.28 29.95
C LEU A 35 -4.62 11.13 28.88
N PHE A 36 -4.65 12.46 29.00
CA PHE A 36 -4.00 13.37 28.06
C PHE A 36 -2.48 13.48 28.24
N SER A 37 -1.95 13.10 29.40
CA SER A 37 -0.50 12.97 29.62
C SER A 37 0.01 11.56 29.34
N ASP A 38 -0.87 10.59 29.04
CA ASP A 38 -0.48 9.26 28.59
C ASP A 38 0.36 9.39 27.29
N PRO A 39 1.56 8.78 27.22
CA PRO A 39 2.40 8.81 26.03
C PRO A 39 1.67 8.38 24.75
N LYS A 40 0.76 7.39 24.84
CA LYS A 40 -0.03 6.90 23.69
C LYS A 40 -0.97 7.99 23.17
N MET A 41 -1.65 8.68 24.08
CA MET A 41 -2.54 9.78 23.73
C MET A 41 -1.76 10.95 23.09
N MET A 42 -0.62 11.30 23.67
CA MET A 42 0.26 12.34 23.16
C MET A 42 0.74 12.05 21.74
N GLU A 43 1.14 10.80 21.46
CA GLU A 43 1.56 10.39 20.13
C GLU A 43 0.41 10.46 19.12
N LEU A 44 -0.79 9.95 19.47
CA LEU A 44 -1.97 10.03 18.60
C LEU A 44 -2.37 11.48 18.31
N GLN A 45 -2.33 12.36 19.32
CA GLN A 45 -2.60 13.79 19.13
C GLN A 45 -1.53 14.46 18.27
N HIS A 46 -0.26 14.13 18.47
CA HIS A 46 0.83 14.64 17.65
C HIS A 46 0.64 14.22 16.20
N TYR A 47 0.32 12.94 15.97
CA TYR A 47 0.03 12.41 14.63
C TYR A 47 -1.13 13.17 13.99
N ALA A 48 -2.28 13.24 14.68
CA ALA A 48 -3.47 13.94 14.21
C ALA A 48 -3.23 15.43 13.94
N LYS A 49 -2.35 16.11 14.70
CA LYS A 49 -1.98 17.51 14.44
C LYS A 49 -0.93 17.67 13.35
N SER A 50 -0.13 16.64 13.06
CA SER A 50 0.97 16.70 12.11
C SER A 50 0.50 16.63 10.64
N HIS A 51 -0.35 17.56 10.22
CA HIS A 51 -0.76 17.73 8.82
C HIS A 51 0.36 18.29 7.93
N LYS A 52 1.58 18.45 8.47
CA LYS A 52 2.78 18.84 7.71
C LYS A 52 3.07 17.89 6.55
N HIS A 53 2.65 16.63 6.62
CA HIS A 53 2.83 15.69 5.51
C HIS A 53 1.74 15.85 4.44
N GLU A 54 0.48 16.00 4.85
CA GLU A 54 -0.63 16.26 3.93
C GLU A 54 -0.36 17.50 3.08
N ASN A 55 0.06 18.59 3.72
CA ASN A 55 0.44 19.82 3.01
C ASN A 55 1.56 19.56 2.00
N ARG A 56 2.59 18.78 2.38
CA ARG A 56 3.68 18.41 1.46
C ARG A 56 3.22 17.56 0.27
N LEU A 57 2.30 16.62 0.49
CA LEU A 57 1.74 15.82 -0.60
C LEU A 57 0.91 16.70 -1.54
N ARG A 58 0.02 17.54 -0.99
CA ARG A 58 -0.79 18.48 -1.79
C ARG A 58 0.10 19.43 -2.57
N GLU A 59 1.11 20.03 -1.94
CA GLU A 59 2.09 20.89 -2.61
C GLU A 59 2.86 20.15 -3.73
N ALA A 60 3.25 18.89 -3.51
CA ALA A 60 3.91 18.10 -4.55
C ALA A 60 2.99 17.77 -5.73
N ALA A 61 1.72 17.45 -5.45
CA ALA A 61 0.71 17.22 -6.48
C ALA A 61 0.42 18.49 -7.30
N ASP A 62 0.28 19.63 -6.62
CA ASP A 62 0.11 20.94 -7.26
C ASP A 62 1.32 21.28 -8.14
N LEU A 63 2.53 20.96 -7.69
CA LEU A 63 3.75 21.21 -8.45
C LEU A 63 3.84 20.31 -9.69
N GLU A 64 3.44 19.04 -9.58
CA GLU A 64 3.34 18.13 -10.72
C GLU A 64 2.29 18.62 -11.74
N GLU A 65 1.15 19.12 -11.26
CA GLU A 65 0.13 19.70 -12.12
C GLU A 65 0.65 20.93 -12.87
N ARG A 66 1.36 21.83 -12.18
CA ARG A 66 2.00 23.00 -12.82
C ARG A 66 3.03 22.59 -13.87
N VAL A 67 3.84 21.56 -13.61
CA VAL A 67 4.81 21.04 -14.59
C VAL A 67 4.10 20.50 -15.83
N ARG A 68 2.99 19.76 -15.66
CA ARG A 68 2.18 19.28 -16.79
C ARG A 68 1.57 20.41 -17.61
N GLN A 69 1.03 21.44 -16.94
CA GLN A 69 0.49 22.63 -17.59
C GLN A 69 1.57 23.36 -18.38
N ALA A 70 2.78 23.53 -17.81
CA ALA A 70 3.91 24.16 -18.48
C ALA A 70 4.41 23.38 -19.71
N GLN A 71 4.27 22.06 -19.71
CA GLN A 71 4.59 21.20 -20.86
C GLN A 71 3.53 21.24 -21.97
N GLY A 72 2.46 22.02 -21.81
CA GLY A 72 1.35 22.08 -22.78
C GLY A 72 0.55 20.80 -22.86
N ILE A 73 0.76 19.85 -21.94
CA ILE A 73 -0.06 18.66 -21.80
C ILE A 73 -1.37 19.12 -21.18
N LYS A 74 -2.35 19.44 -22.03
CA LYS A 74 -3.73 19.65 -21.58
C LYS A 74 -4.21 18.33 -20.98
N THR A 75 -4.15 18.24 -19.65
CA THR A 75 -4.99 17.32 -18.90
C THR A 75 -6.41 17.56 -19.39
N ARG A 76 -6.95 16.62 -20.18
CA ARG A 76 -8.40 16.57 -20.39
C ARG A 76 -8.96 16.31 -19.00
N LEU A 77 -9.31 17.38 -18.30
CA LEU A 77 -10.16 17.30 -17.12
C LEU A 77 -11.34 16.41 -17.52
N PRO A 78 -11.61 15.32 -16.77
CA PRO A 78 -12.85 14.60 -16.98
C PRO A 78 -13.99 15.64 -16.89
N PRO A 79 -14.98 15.58 -17.81
CA PRO A 79 -16.04 16.56 -17.85
C PRO A 79 -16.66 16.72 -16.45
N PRO A 80 -16.97 17.97 -16.01
CA PRO A 80 -17.32 18.32 -14.63
C PRO A 80 -18.61 17.67 -14.10
N ASP A 81 -19.26 16.81 -14.88
CA ASP A 81 -20.53 16.17 -14.56
C ASP A 81 -20.38 14.71 -14.08
N MET A 82 -19.16 14.18 -14.03
CA MET A 82 -18.89 12.87 -13.42
C MET A 82 -18.67 13.07 -11.92
N SER A 83 -19.78 13.26 -11.19
CA SER A 83 -19.78 13.44 -9.73
C SER A 83 -18.92 12.39 -9.02
N GLU A 84 -18.24 12.81 -7.96
CA GLU A 84 -17.35 12.00 -7.10
C GLU A 84 -18.04 10.73 -6.53
N ALA A 85 -19.37 10.68 -6.57
CA ALA A 85 -20.16 9.49 -6.26
C ALA A 85 -19.98 8.33 -7.26
N ALA A 86 -19.67 8.61 -8.53
CA ALA A 86 -19.55 7.59 -9.57
C ALA A 86 -18.27 6.73 -9.46
N LEU A 87 -17.20 7.26 -8.85
CA LEU A 87 -15.89 6.58 -8.84
C LEU A 87 -15.74 5.51 -7.75
N ARG A 88 -16.62 5.47 -6.74
CA ARG A 88 -16.52 4.49 -5.64
C ARG A 88 -17.59 3.40 -5.65
N THR A 89 -18.73 3.61 -6.31
CA THR A 89 -19.81 2.60 -6.36
C THR A 89 -20.11 2.09 -7.76
N ASP A 90 -19.99 2.90 -8.82
CA ASP A 90 -20.41 2.44 -10.16
C ASP A 90 -19.49 1.39 -10.78
N GLY A 91 -18.20 1.41 -10.42
CA GLY A 91 -17.27 0.35 -10.82
C GLY A 91 -17.66 -1.00 -10.22
N CYS A 92 -17.95 -1.03 -8.92
CA CYS A 92 -18.37 -2.24 -8.23
C CYS A 92 -19.78 -2.67 -8.63
N GLU A 93 -20.71 -1.75 -8.85
CA GLU A 93 -22.08 -2.08 -9.25
C GLU A 93 -22.18 -2.52 -10.70
N ASN A 94 -21.43 -1.94 -11.64
CA ASN A 94 -21.37 -2.46 -13.00
C ASN A 94 -20.64 -3.79 -13.05
N VAL A 95 -19.56 -3.96 -12.29
CA VAL A 95 -18.90 -5.27 -12.14
C VAL A 95 -19.84 -6.28 -11.49
N ASN A 96 -20.62 -5.91 -10.48
CA ASN A 96 -21.64 -6.78 -9.88
C ASN A 96 -22.76 -7.08 -10.86
N LYS A 97 -23.29 -6.10 -11.60
CA LYS A 97 -24.31 -6.33 -12.64
C LYS A 97 -23.77 -7.26 -13.74
N ILE A 98 -22.53 -7.08 -14.16
CA ILE A 98 -21.86 -7.95 -15.14
C ILE A 98 -21.67 -9.35 -14.55
N LEU A 99 -21.20 -9.48 -13.30
CA LEU A 99 -21.04 -10.76 -12.61
C LEU A 99 -22.37 -11.49 -12.39
N THR A 100 -23.42 -10.79 -11.98
CA THR A 100 -24.77 -11.34 -11.81
C THR A 100 -25.35 -11.77 -13.15
N LYS A 101 -25.14 -10.97 -14.20
CA LYS A 101 -25.54 -11.30 -15.57
C LYS A 101 -24.76 -12.51 -16.10
N ILE A 102 -23.45 -12.56 -15.93
CA ILE A 102 -22.61 -13.71 -16.29
C ILE A 102 -23.04 -14.94 -15.47
N GLY A 103 -23.28 -14.81 -14.17
CA GLY A 103 -23.74 -15.88 -13.30
C GLY A 103 -25.11 -16.44 -13.71
N SER A 104 -26.01 -15.61 -14.25
CA SER A 104 -27.31 -16.05 -14.75
C SER A 104 -27.24 -16.85 -16.07
N TYR A 105 -26.18 -16.65 -16.87
CA TYR A 105 -26.00 -17.34 -18.15
C TYR A 105 -24.91 -18.42 -18.11
N ALA A 106 -24.09 -18.45 -17.07
CA ALA A 106 -23.08 -19.47 -16.87
C ALA A 106 -23.77 -20.77 -16.45
N LEU A 107 -24.02 -21.65 -17.41
CA LEU A 107 -24.13 -23.09 -17.15
C LEU A 107 -22.82 -23.52 -16.51
N ILE A 108 -22.77 -23.56 -15.17
CA ILE A 108 -21.61 -24.07 -14.44
C ILE A 108 -21.43 -25.51 -14.91
N PRO A 109 -20.38 -25.82 -15.69
CA PRO A 109 -20.18 -27.18 -16.15
C PRO A 109 -19.89 -28.02 -14.90
N GLU A 110 -20.68 -29.06 -14.66
CA GLU A 110 -20.36 -30.05 -13.63
C GLU A 110 -18.96 -30.59 -13.94
N CYS A 111 -17.96 -30.10 -13.20
CA CYS A 111 -16.59 -30.57 -13.30
C CYS A 111 -16.54 -32.00 -12.76
N LYS A 112 -16.81 -32.96 -13.65
CA LYS A 112 -16.50 -34.36 -13.39
C LYS A 112 -14.98 -34.46 -13.34
N MET A 113 -14.45 -34.67 -12.13
CA MET A 113 -13.03 -34.92 -11.88
C MET A 113 -12.51 -35.98 -12.84
N GLY A 114 -11.64 -35.60 -13.78
CA GLY A 114 -10.95 -36.54 -14.67
C GLY A 114 -10.89 -36.20 -16.16
N GLN A 115 -11.51 -35.11 -16.64
CA GLN A 115 -11.40 -34.75 -18.06
C GLN A 115 -10.22 -33.82 -18.34
N THR A 116 -9.37 -34.24 -19.28
CA THR A 116 -8.28 -33.46 -19.87
C THR A 116 -8.85 -32.28 -20.66
N LEU A 117 -8.36 -31.07 -20.37
CA LEU A 117 -8.80 -29.82 -21.00
C LEU A 117 -8.71 -29.89 -22.54
N PRO A 118 -9.72 -29.36 -23.27
CA PRO A 118 -9.74 -29.38 -24.73
C PRO A 118 -8.65 -28.50 -25.34
N ALA A 119 -8.07 -28.95 -26.46
CA ALA A 119 -6.91 -28.36 -27.13
C ALA A 119 -7.07 -26.90 -27.61
N GLY A 120 -8.28 -26.33 -27.54
CA GLY A 120 -8.55 -24.92 -27.87
C GLY A 120 -8.15 -23.90 -26.81
N PHE A 121 -7.68 -24.34 -25.64
CA PHE A 121 -7.11 -23.47 -24.60
C PHE A 121 -5.60 -23.22 -24.76
N SER A 122 -5.06 -23.38 -25.98
CA SER A 122 -3.74 -22.87 -26.32
C SER A 122 -3.77 -21.35 -26.33
N PHE A 123 -2.98 -20.72 -25.45
CA PHE A 123 -2.74 -19.27 -25.45
C PHE A 123 -2.31 -18.84 -26.85
N ALA A 124 -3.23 -18.29 -27.63
CA ALA A 124 -2.91 -17.65 -28.89
C ALA A 124 -2.09 -16.41 -28.55
N GLU A 125 -0.84 -16.41 -29.03
CA GLU A 125 0.13 -15.34 -28.91
C GLU A 125 -0.48 -14.07 -29.52
N SER A 126 -0.96 -13.18 -28.65
CA SER A 126 -1.65 -11.95 -29.02
C SER A 126 -0.67 -11.05 -29.78
N GLN A 127 -0.94 -10.85 -31.07
CA GLN A 127 -0.27 -9.87 -31.91
C GLN A 127 -0.39 -8.48 -31.26
N ALA A 128 0.75 -7.92 -30.90
CA ALA A 128 0.88 -6.64 -30.25
C ALA A 128 0.47 -5.49 -31.18
N ASP A 129 -0.66 -4.85 -30.89
CA ASP A 129 -1.10 -3.61 -31.54
C ASP A 129 -0.24 -2.42 -31.06
N PRO A 130 0.48 -1.70 -31.93
CA PRO A 130 1.50 -0.72 -31.53
C PRO A 130 0.98 0.67 -31.17
N LYS A 131 -0.27 0.82 -30.72
CA LYS A 131 -0.89 2.14 -30.43
C LYS A 131 -1.48 2.31 -29.04
N PHE A 132 -1.13 1.46 -28.08
CA PHE A 132 -1.45 1.75 -26.69
C PHE A 132 -0.46 2.76 -26.12
N PRO A 133 -0.88 4.01 -25.78
CA PRO A 133 -0.03 4.89 -25.01
C PRO A 133 0.32 4.17 -23.71
N ASP A 134 1.63 4.02 -23.52
CA ASP A 134 2.35 3.48 -22.37
C ASP A 134 1.51 3.23 -21.10
N ARG A 135 0.79 2.09 -21.06
CA ARG A 135 -0.08 1.67 -19.93
C ARG A 135 0.64 1.72 -18.59
N VAL A 136 1.97 1.58 -18.61
CA VAL A 136 2.82 1.56 -17.42
C VAL A 136 2.85 2.93 -16.73
N THR A 137 2.77 4.04 -17.47
CA THR A 137 2.76 5.38 -16.88
C THR A 137 1.40 5.74 -16.28
N SER A 138 0.30 5.30 -16.89
CA SER A 138 -1.04 5.54 -16.37
C SER A 138 -1.29 4.80 -15.05
N MET A 139 -0.75 3.59 -14.87
CA MET A 139 -0.87 2.86 -13.59
C MET A 139 -0.06 3.48 -12.44
N ARG A 140 1.01 4.24 -12.74
CA ARG A 140 1.81 4.90 -11.70
C ARG A 140 1.09 6.10 -11.08
N MET A 141 0.27 6.80 -11.85
CA MET A 141 -0.44 8.01 -11.41
C MET A 141 -1.49 7.74 -10.33
N ASP A 142 -2.13 6.56 -10.35
CA ASP A 142 -3.11 6.20 -9.32
C ASP A 142 -2.50 5.91 -7.96
N THR A 143 -1.19 5.64 -7.87
CA THR A 143 -0.55 5.31 -6.58
C THR A 143 -0.56 6.48 -5.60
N PHE A 144 -0.41 7.71 -6.09
CA PHE A 144 -0.42 8.91 -5.27
C PHE A 144 -1.84 9.24 -4.77
N GLN A 145 -2.82 9.27 -5.68
CA GLN A 145 -4.23 9.51 -5.35
C GLN A 145 -4.76 8.44 -4.40
N THR A 146 -4.44 7.16 -4.64
CA THR A 146 -4.82 6.06 -3.75
C THR A 146 -4.21 6.23 -2.36
N ARG A 147 -2.96 6.71 -2.28
CA ARG A 147 -2.30 6.97 -1.00
C ARG A 147 -2.94 8.14 -0.26
N LEU A 148 -3.23 9.24 -0.95
CA LEU A 148 -3.89 10.40 -0.35
C LEU A 148 -5.28 10.01 0.17
N GLN A 149 -6.08 9.32 -0.63
CA GLN A 149 -7.41 8.82 -0.22
C GLN A 149 -7.34 7.84 0.94
N TRP A 150 -6.33 6.96 0.96
CA TRP A 150 -6.12 6.05 2.09
C TRP A 150 -5.82 6.83 3.37
N ARG A 151 -4.98 7.87 3.28
CA ARG A 151 -4.64 8.72 4.40
C ARG A 151 -5.85 9.50 4.93
N ASP A 152 -6.63 10.11 4.05
CA ASP A 152 -7.85 10.83 4.45
C ASP A 152 -8.80 9.91 5.21
N LYS A 153 -9.01 8.69 4.71
CA LYS A 153 -9.81 7.66 5.40
C LYS A 153 -9.21 7.27 6.74
N MET A 154 -7.88 7.14 6.82
CA MET A 154 -7.19 6.79 8.06
C MET A 154 -7.35 7.90 9.11
N ASP A 155 -7.18 9.16 8.71
CA ASP A 155 -7.34 10.33 9.57
C ASP A 155 -8.80 10.50 10.01
N ASP A 156 -9.77 10.25 9.12
CA ASP A 156 -11.20 10.22 9.46
C ASP A 156 -11.52 9.12 10.48
N CYS A 157 -11.01 7.91 10.26
CA CYS A 157 -11.17 6.81 11.21
C CYS A 157 -10.55 7.16 12.57
N LEU A 158 -9.34 7.74 12.59
CA LEU A 158 -8.67 8.12 13.82
C LEU A 158 -9.41 9.24 14.56
N ARG A 159 -9.85 10.29 13.85
CA ARG A 159 -10.65 11.39 14.43
C ARG A 159 -11.94 10.87 15.06
N ARG A 160 -12.64 9.96 14.36
CA ARG A 160 -13.87 9.33 14.86
C ARG A 160 -13.59 8.49 16.11
N LEU A 161 -12.54 7.68 16.10
CA LEU A 161 -12.15 6.87 17.26
C LEU A 161 -11.81 7.73 18.47
N MET A 162 -11.10 8.85 18.28
CA MET A 162 -10.81 9.81 19.34
C MET A 162 -12.08 10.50 19.85
N GLN A 163 -13.08 10.74 19.00
CA GLN A 163 -14.37 11.29 19.42
C GLN A 163 -15.16 10.31 20.29
N ASP A 164 -15.12 9.00 20.00
CA ASP A 164 -15.78 7.97 20.82
C ASP A 164 -15.25 7.97 22.27
N MET A 165 -13.96 8.29 22.45
CA MET A 165 -13.37 8.45 23.78
C MET A 165 -13.96 9.63 24.56
N ASP A 166 -14.27 10.74 23.88
CA ASP A 166 -14.91 11.91 24.49
C ASP A 166 -16.37 11.60 24.86
N LEU A 167 -17.07 10.81 24.04
CA LEU A 167 -18.41 10.32 24.33
C LEU A 167 -18.44 9.38 25.55
N ALA A 168 -17.37 8.62 25.79
CA ALA A 168 -17.23 7.76 26.97
C ALA A 168 -17.07 8.54 28.30
N ARG A 169 -17.06 9.88 28.30
CA ARG A 169 -17.01 10.73 29.51
C ARG A 169 -18.36 10.90 30.22
N ASP A 170 -19.36 10.10 29.89
CA ASP A 170 -20.66 10.20 30.54
C ASP A 170 -20.57 9.89 32.05
N LYS A 171 -20.93 10.87 32.87
CA LYS A 171 -20.96 10.79 34.34
C LYS A 171 -21.90 9.71 34.84
N ARG A 172 -22.88 9.29 34.03
CA ARG A 172 -23.86 8.26 34.38
C ARG A 172 -23.22 6.88 34.54
N LEU A 173 -22.10 6.61 33.86
CA LEU A 173 -21.41 5.31 33.86
C LEU A 173 -20.44 5.11 35.04
N LYS A 174 -20.22 6.13 35.89
CA LYS A 174 -19.35 6.06 37.08
C LYS A 174 -17.98 5.43 36.79
N GLU A 175 -17.58 4.40 37.53
CA GLU A 175 -16.27 3.76 37.47
C GLU A 175 -16.00 3.03 36.14
N TYR A 176 -17.06 2.49 35.52
CA TYR A 176 -16.94 1.79 34.24
C TYR A 176 -16.48 2.73 33.11
N SER A 177 -16.80 4.03 33.22
CA SER A 177 -16.33 5.02 32.24
C SER A 177 -14.80 5.16 32.20
N ASN A 178 -14.14 5.05 33.35
CA ASN A 178 -12.68 5.20 33.44
C ASN A 178 -11.97 4.01 32.80
N GLN A 179 -12.45 2.80 33.09
CA GLN A 179 -11.94 1.57 32.50
C GLN A 179 -12.15 1.57 30.98
N ALA A 180 -13.38 1.83 30.53
CA ALA A 180 -13.72 1.87 29.12
C ALA A 180 -12.87 2.87 28.34
N ARG A 181 -12.53 4.04 28.93
CA ARG A 181 -11.65 5.03 28.29
C ARG A 181 -10.21 4.54 28.15
N CYS A 182 -9.66 3.88 29.17
CA CYS A 182 -8.30 3.33 29.10
C CYS A 182 -8.23 2.19 28.08
N ASP A 183 -9.19 1.26 28.13
CA ASP A 183 -9.26 0.13 27.20
C ASP A 183 -9.44 0.62 25.76
N HIS A 184 -10.29 1.63 25.54
CA HIS A 184 -10.50 2.22 24.23
C HIS A 184 -9.23 2.91 23.70
N LEU A 185 -8.52 3.67 24.54
CA LEU A 185 -7.23 4.25 24.16
C LEU A 185 -6.23 3.15 23.74
N ASP A 186 -6.14 2.06 24.50
CA ASP A 186 -5.23 0.97 24.19
C ASP A 186 -5.58 0.31 22.85
N ARG A 187 -6.87 0.10 22.55
CA ARG A 187 -7.34 -0.43 21.25
C ARG A 187 -7.08 0.53 20.09
N ILE A 188 -7.32 1.84 20.26
CA ILE A 188 -7.00 2.83 19.23
C ILE A 188 -5.51 2.80 18.94
N TYR A 189 -4.69 2.73 19.98
CA TYR A 189 -3.25 2.72 19.83
C TYR A 189 -2.77 1.46 19.10
N GLU A 190 -3.31 0.28 19.43
CA GLU A 190 -3.02 -0.97 18.72
C GLU A 190 -3.43 -0.88 17.23
N TRP A 191 -4.61 -0.31 16.95
CA TRP A 191 -5.04 -0.04 15.58
C TRP A 191 -4.09 0.92 14.85
N TYR A 192 -3.64 1.98 15.52
CA TYR A 192 -2.66 2.93 15.00
C TYR A 192 -1.28 2.30 14.75
N GLU A 193 -0.82 1.41 15.61
CA GLU A 193 0.46 0.70 15.40
C GLU A 193 0.40 -0.20 14.16
N THR A 194 -0.71 -0.91 13.97
CA THR A 194 -0.90 -1.83 12.86
C THR A 194 -1.14 -1.12 11.52
N HIS A 195 -1.80 0.05 11.52
CA HIS A 195 -2.19 0.78 10.31
C HIS A 195 -1.36 2.06 10.09
N GLY A 196 -1.29 2.95 11.08
CA GLY A 196 -0.64 4.26 10.97
C GLY A 196 0.89 4.22 10.96
N LYS A 197 1.52 3.35 11.78
CA LYS A 197 2.99 3.29 11.91
C LYS A 197 3.70 2.83 10.63
N LYS A 198 2.99 2.12 9.74
CA LYS A 198 3.48 1.72 8.41
C LYS A 198 3.75 2.92 7.52
N GLU A 199 3.02 4.02 7.69
CA GLU A 199 3.21 5.21 6.89
C GLU A 199 4.44 6.01 7.33
N ALA A 200 4.65 6.16 8.64
CA ALA A 200 5.84 6.83 9.18
C ALA A 200 7.16 6.23 8.63
N ARG A 201 7.20 4.91 8.37
CA ARG A 201 8.34 4.25 7.73
C ARG A 201 8.52 4.62 6.26
N LYS A 202 7.42 4.80 5.51
CA LYS A 202 7.44 5.20 4.10
C LYS A 202 7.64 6.71 3.90
N GLU A 203 7.40 7.51 4.94
CA GLU A 203 7.61 8.97 4.92
C GLU A 203 9.05 9.39 5.17
N ARG A 204 9.86 8.56 5.86
CA ARG A 204 11.30 8.82 5.93
C ARG A 204 11.79 8.89 4.50
N ALA A 205 12.38 10.03 4.14
CA ALA A 205 13.05 10.20 2.86
C ALA A 205 13.87 8.93 2.67
N ALA A 206 13.54 8.17 1.63
CA ALA A 206 14.25 6.92 1.37
C ALA A 206 15.72 7.27 1.48
N PRO A 207 16.53 6.52 2.26
CA PRO A 207 17.96 6.77 2.33
C PRO A 207 18.41 7.01 0.91
N PRO A 208 19.23 8.04 0.63
CA PRO A 208 19.70 8.32 -0.70
C PRO A 208 20.48 7.08 -1.16
N TYR A 209 19.74 6.09 -1.67
CA TYR A 209 20.28 4.92 -2.29
C TYR A 209 21.13 5.49 -3.38
N VAL A 210 22.39 5.07 -3.45
CA VAL A 210 23.35 5.56 -4.42
C VAL A 210 22.68 5.51 -5.78
N ARG A 211 22.17 6.67 -6.22
CA ARG A 211 21.44 6.78 -7.46
C ARG A 211 22.53 6.74 -8.50
N TYR A 212 22.48 5.69 -9.30
CA TYR A 212 23.36 5.57 -10.43
C TYR A 212 23.15 6.78 -11.34
N SER A 213 24.12 7.68 -11.37
CA SER A 213 24.26 8.64 -12.44
C SER A 213 24.84 7.89 -13.64
N HIS A 214 24.13 7.92 -14.77
CA HIS A 214 24.63 7.31 -16.01
C HIS A 214 25.99 7.90 -16.42
N ASP A 215 26.21 9.17 -16.09
CA ASP A 215 27.45 9.90 -16.40
C ASP A 215 28.47 9.87 -15.26
N GLY A 216 28.16 9.21 -14.13
CA GLY A 216 29.07 9.06 -13.01
C GLY A 216 30.11 7.95 -13.23
N PRO A 217 31.27 8.01 -12.55
CA PRO A 217 32.24 6.94 -12.60
C PRO A 217 31.63 5.63 -12.07
N VAL A 218 31.89 4.53 -12.78
CA VAL A 218 31.42 3.20 -12.39
C VAL A 218 32.08 2.81 -11.08
N MET A 219 31.28 2.56 -10.04
CA MET A 219 31.80 2.10 -8.75
C MET A 219 32.59 0.79 -8.91
N PRO A 220 33.75 0.62 -8.26
CA PRO A 220 34.51 -0.62 -8.34
C PRO A 220 33.65 -1.82 -7.90
N GLY A 221 33.60 -2.87 -8.73
CA GLY A 221 32.72 -4.03 -8.55
C GLY A 221 31.38 -3.96 -9.27
N SER A 222 30.99 -2.80 -9.82
CA SER A 222 29.80 -2.67 -10.64
C SER A 222 30.06 -3.24 -12.06
N MET A 223 29.41 -4.35 -12.42
CA MET A 223 29.47 -4.97 -13.77
C MET A 223 28.81 -4.14 -14.88
N ARG A 224 28.61 -2.84 -14.67
CA ARG A 224 28.04 -1.96 -15.68
C ARG A 224 29.07 -1.78 -16.78
N VAL A 225 28.83 -2.44 -17.91
CA VAL A 225 29.54 -2.14 -19.15
C VAL A 225 28.94 -0.83 -19.65
N PRO A 226 29.71 0.28 -19.72
CA PRO A 226 29.21 1.48 -20.37
C PRO A 226 28.77 1.07 -21.77
N ARG A 227 27.49 1.29 -22.09
CA ARG A 227 27.04 1.15 -23.48
C ARG A 227 27.81 2.21 -24.23
N LYS A 228 28.94 1.81 -24.84
CA LYS A 228 29.65 2.67 -25.78
C LYS A 228 28.59 3.10 -26.77
N ASN A 229 28.22 4.39 -26.75
CA ASN A 229 27.29 4.96 -27.68
C ASN A 229 27.86 4.68 -29.08
N LEU A 230 27.39 3.62 -29.72
CA LEU A 230 27.70 3.23 -31.10
C LEU A 230 26.97 4.18 -32.08
N LEU A 231 27.01 5.47 -31.77
CA LEU A 231 26.34 6.55 -32.49
C LEU A 231 27.37 7.63 -32.81
N SER A 232 28.34 7.26 -33.64
CA SER A 232 29.01 8.18 -34.57
C SER A 232 29.76 7.38 -35.65
N ASP A 233 29.03 6.58 -36.43
CA ASP A 233 29.42 6.29 -37.82
C ASP A 233 28.23 5.66 -38.55
N LYS A 234 27.20 6.47 -38.80
CA LYS A 234 26.24 6.19 -39.87
C LYS A 234 26.93 6.57 -41.18
N THR A 235 27.68 5.65 -41.75
CA THR A 235 27.84 5.58 -43.20
C THR A 235 26.80 4.62 -43.74
N ASP A 236 25.98 5.10 -44.66
CA ASP A 236 24.91 4.36 -45.31
C ASP A 236 25.42 3.08 -45.98
N LYS A 237 25.08 1.90 -45.44
CA LYS A 237 25.10 0.65 -46.21
C LYS A 237 23.85 -0.21 -45.99
N LYS A 238 23.15 -0.31 -47.11
CA LYS A 238 22.03 -1.16 -47.53
C LYS A 238 22.27 -2.65 -47.30
N LYS A 239 21.19 -3.36 -46.91
CA LYS A 239 20.95 -4.83 -46.97
C LYS A 239 21.92 -5.70 -46.14
N GLU A 240 21.52 -6.71 -45.39
CA GLU A 240 20.55 -7.76 -45.65
C GLU A 240 20.17 -8.46 -44.32
N SER A 241 19.03 -9.12 -44.32
CA SER A 241 18.57 -10.08 -43.32
C SER A 241 19.65 -11.09 -42.90
N HIS A 242 19.73 -11.43 -41.61
CA HIS A 242 19.74 -12.80 -41.04
C HIS A 242 20.04 -12.77 -39.53
N GLY A 243 19.34 -13.61 -38.76
CA GLY A 243 19.94 -14.31 -37.60
C GLY A 243 19.72 -13.74 -36.20
N MET A 244 18.71 -14.30 -35.53
CA MET A 244 18.63 -14.68 -34.11
C MET A 244 19.70 -14.14 -33.13
N SER A 245 19.26 -13.36 -32.14
CA SER A 245 19.81 -13.46 -30.79
C SER A 245 18.77 -13.08 -29.75
N GLN A 246 18.07 -14.10 -29.24
CA GLN A 246 17.37 -14.03 -27.97
C GLN A 246 18.42 -14.20 -26.87
N SER A 247 18.73 -13.12 -26.14
CA SER A 247 19.45 -13.23 -24.87
C SER A 247 18.44 -13.06 -23.74
N GLN A 248 17.79 -14.16 -23.37
CA GLN A 248 17.08 -14.29 -22.11
C GLN A 248 18.12 -14.56 -21.02
N SER A 249 18.50 -13.54 -20.27
CA SER A 249 19.18 -13.73 -18.99
C SER A 249 18.39 -13.01 -17.91
N SER A 250 17.38 -13.69 -17.41
CA SER A 250 16.66 -13.29 -16.20
C SER A 250 17.61 -13.42 -15.00
N PRO A 251 17.78 -12.38 -14.16
CA PRO A 251 18.62 -12.47 -12.97
C PRO A 251 17.93 -13.31 -11.90
N THR A 252 18.54 -14.43 -11.54
CA THR A 252 18.19 -15.20 -10.34
C THR A 252 18.52 -14.37 -9.11
N LEU A 253 17.49 -13.82 -8.44
CA LEU A 253 17.61 -13.23 -7.11
C LEU A 253 17.93 -14.35 -6.11
N MET A 254 19.21 -14.53 -5.77
CA MET A 254 19.57 -15.29 -4.58
C MET A 254 19.17 -14.48 -3.35
N ALA A 255 18.16 -14.98 -2.64
CA ALA A 255 17.77 -14.49 -1.32
C ALA A 255 18.88 -14.81 -0.31
N ALA A 256 19.74 -13.83 -0.03
CA ALA A 256 20.68 -13.90 1.07
C ALA A 256 19.92 -13.64 2.38
N GLY A 257 19.90 -14.65 3.26
CA GLY A 257 19.31 -14.58 4.59
C GLY A 257 19.96 -13.48 5.43
N ALA A 258 19.15 -12.57 5.94
CA ALA A 258 19.56 -11.60 6.94
C ALA A 258 19.74 -12.33 8.28
N MET A 259 20.99 -12.36 8.75
CA MET A 259 21.34 -12.86 10.07
C MET A 259 21.01 -11.78 11.10
N ASN A 260 20.12 -12.09 12.05
CA ASN A 260 19.83 -11.22 13.19
C ASN A 260 21.07 -11.13 14.09
N MET A 261 21.59 -9.93 14.25
CA MET A 261 22.59 -9.61 15.27
C MET A 261 21.85 -9.19 16.53
N GLU A 262 21.83 -10.09 17.50
CA GLU A 262 21.25 -9.90 18.83
C GLU A 262 22.28 -9.16 19.69
N THR A 263 22.07 -7.87 19.92
CA THR A 263 22.89 -7.06 20.83
C THR A 263 22.32 -7.14 22.24
N THR A 264 22.92 -7.96 23.10
CA THR A 264 22.71 -7.97 24.54
C THR A 264 23.42 -6.79 25.21
N PRO A 265 22.75 -5.98 26.04
CA PRO A 265 23.41 -4.96 26.86
C PRO A 265 24.04 -5.57 28.11
N THR A 266 25.32 -5.25 28.34
CA THR A 266 26.08 -5.55 29.55
C THR A 266 25.65 -4.61 30.69
N PRO A 267 25.28 -5.12 31.88
CA PRO A 267 25.07 -4.29 33.05
C PRO A 267 26.40 -3.89 33.70
N SER A 268 26.46 -2.65 34.20
CA SER A 268 27.52 -2.14 35.09
C SER A 268 27.04 -2.16 36.54
#